data_AF-A0A437PA31-F1
#
_entry.id   AF-A0A437PA31-F1
#
_cell.length_a   1.000
_cell.length_b   1.000
_cell.length_c   1.000
_cell.angle_alpha   90.00
_cell.angle_beta   90.00
_cell.angle_gamma   90.00
#
_symmetry.space_group_name_H-M   'P 1'
#
loop_
_entity.id
_entity.type
_entity.pdbx_description
1 polymer ?
#
loop_
_entity_poly.entity_id
_entity_poly.type
_entity_poly.pdbx_seq_one_letter_code
_entity_poly.pdbx_strand_id
1 'polypeptide(L)'
;MMIPAPLAAAFEKKSTISSAELCELLPMDDATLRQHVRAGNIEFIRLGLGVSAPRRFTLEAVMAFLEERREREAPAVGLLREVARPLRTSPGAASGAVSGILGSLLEKRSAATKAKVGR
;
A
#
# COMPACT_ATOMS: atom_id res chain seq x y z
N MET A 1 -26.18 -1.99 -4.40
CA MET A 1 -25.16 -0.94 -4.27
C MET A 1 -25.85 0.41 -4.18
N MET A 2 -25.55 1.21 -3.16
CA MET A 2 -25.99 2.61 -3.10
C MET A 2 -24.90 3.46 -3.76
N ILE A 3 -25.20 4.07 -4.90
CA ILE A 3 -24.30 5.01 -5.56
C ILE A 3 -24.42 6.36 -4.84
N PRO A 4 -23.32 7.00 -4.43
CA PRO A 4 -23.38 8.33 -3.84
C PRO A 4 -24.08 9.32 -4.79
N ALA A 5 -25.03 10.10 -4.26
CA ALA A 5 -25.82 11.07 -5.03
C ALA A 5 -24.99 11.99 -5.98
N PRO A 6 -23.84 12.56 -5.58
CA PRO A 6 -23.04 13.40 -6.49
C PRO A 6 -22.46 12.61 -7.67
N LEU A 7 -22.05 11.36 -7.45
CA LEU A 7 -21.57 10.49 -8.53
C LEU A 7 -22.72 10.09 -9.46
N ALA A 8 -23.87 9.72 -8.89
CA ALA A 8 -25.05 9.37 -9.69
C ALA A 8 -25.45 10.50 -10.64
N ALA A 9 -25.48 11.75 -10.15
CA ALA A 9 -25.82 12.93 -10.96
C ALA A 9 -24.78 13.21 -12.07
N ALA A 10 -23.49 12.99 -11.80
CA ALA A 10 -22.44 13.21 -12.80
C ALA A 10 -22.47 12.16 -13.92
N PHE A 11 -22.73 10.89 -13.58
CA PHE A 11 -22.76 9.79 -14.53
C PHE A 11 -24.11 9.61 -15.25
N GLU A 12 -25.18 10.26 -14.80
CA GLU A 12 -26.47 10.28 -15.52
C GLU A 12 -26.35 10.91 -16.91
N LYS A 13 -25.48 11.91 -17.06
CA LYS A 13 -25.28 12.66 -18.31
C LYS A 13 -24.10 12.18 -19.14
N LYS A 14 -23.16 11.45 -18.54
CA LYS A 14 -21.88 11.08 -19.15
C LYS A 14 -21.50 9.65 -18.77
N SER A 15 -21.09 8.84 -19.74
CA SER A 15 -20.57 7.49 -19.49
C SER A 15 -19.19 7.51 -18.83
N THR A 16 -18.42 8.58 -19.02
CA THR A 16 -17.09 8.75 -18.45
C THR A 16 -16.84 10.19 -18.01
N ILE A 17 -16.01 10.35 -16.99
CA ILE A 17 -15.61 11.66 -16.45
C ILE A 17 -14.10 11.84 -16.50
N SER A 18 -13.65 13.09 -16.52
CA SER A 18 -12.24 13.48 -16.48
C SER A 18 -11.66 13.41 -15.07
N SER A 19 -10.33 13.49 -14.94
CA SER A 19 -9.66 13.56 -13.63
C SER A 19 -10.09 14.78 -12.82
N ALA A 20 -10.22 15.95 -13.45
CA ALA A 20 -10.64 17.17 -12.79
C ALA A 20 -12.06 17.05 -12.20
N GLU A 21 -13.01 16.56 -13.00
CA GLU A 21 -14.39 16.30 -12.55
C GLU A 21 -14.42 15.26 -11.42
N LEU A 22 -13.59 14.22 -11.49
CA LEU A 22 -13.51 13.21 -10.45
C LEU A 22 -12.99 13.80 -9.12
N CYS A 23 -11.97 14.66 -9.18
CA CYS A 23 -11.43 15.35 -8.00
C CYS A 23 -12.45 16.26 -7.32
N GLU A 24 -13.30 16.94 -8.09
CA GLU A 24 -14.40 17.75 -7.56
C GLU A 24 -15.48 16.91 -6.87
N LEU A 25 -15.79 15.73 -7.41
CA LEU A 25 -16.82 14.83 -6.89
C LEU A 25 -16.37 14.06 -5.63
N LEU A 26 -15.08 13.73 -5.53
CA LEU A 26 -14.49 12.91 -4.47
C LEU A 26 -13.60 13.72 -3.51
N PRO A 27 -13.94 14.99 -3.27
CA PRO A 27 -13.05 16.07 -2.79
C PRO A 27 -11.62 15.62 -2.48
N MET A 28 -10.87 15.29 -3.53
CA MET A 28 -9.54 14.69 -3.45
C MET A 28 -8.58 15.44 -4.35
N ASP A 29 -7.35 15.66 -3.86
CA ASP A 29 -6.31 16.30 -4.65
C ASP A 29 -5.95 15.51 -5.91
N ASP A 30 -5.69 16.22 -7.00
CA ASP A 30 -5.27 15.62 -8.27
C ASP A 30 -3.92 14.88 -8.16
N ALA A 31 -3.05 15.32 -7.24
CA ALA A 31 -1.80 14.60 -6.93
C ALA A 31 -2.08 13.21 -6.33
N THR A 32 -3.03 13.12 -5.40
CA THR A 32 -3.46 11.88 -4.75
C THR A 32 -4.15 10.97 -5.76
N LEU A 33 -5.02 11.51 -6.61
CA LEU A 33 -5.63 10.74 -7.70
C LEU A 33 -4.57 10.18 -8.66
N ARG A 34 -3.59 10.99 -9.05
CA ARG A 34 -2.46 10.53 -9.89
C ARG A 34 -1.66 9.42 -9.22
N GLN A 35 -1.48 9.47 -7.90
CA GLN A 35 -0.81 8.40 -7.15
C GLN A 35 -1.60 7.09 -7.20
N HIS A 36 -2.92 7.14 -7.01
CA HIS A 36 -3.78 5.95 -7.12
C HIS A 36 -3.79 5.35 -8.53
N VAL A 37 -3.84 6.20 -9.56
CA VAL A 37 -3.73 5.77 -10.96
C VAL A 37 -2.37 5.09 -11.23
N ARG A 38 -1.27 5.64 -10.69
CA ARG A 38 0.06 5.04 -10.83
C ARG A 38 0.21 3.73 -10.05
N ALA A 39 -0.44 3.62 -8.89
CA ALA A 39 -0.46 2.41 -8.09
C ALA A 39 -1.34 1.31 -8.70
N GLY A 40 -2.17 1.64 -9.70
CA GLY A 40 -3.11 0.69 -10.31
C GLY A 40 -4.35 0.45 -9.47
N ASN A 41 -4.63 1.30 -8.48
CA ASN A 41 -5.80 1.16 -7.60
C ASN A 41 -7.10 1.59 -8.28
N ILE A 42 -7.03 2.36 -9.37
CA ILE A 42 -8.20 2.81 -10.12
C ILE A 42 -7.96 2.61 -11.61
N GLU A 43 -8.90 1.94 -12.26
CA GLU A 43 -8.84 1.72 -13.70
C GLU A 43 -9.19 3.00 -14.46
N PHE A 44 -8.59 3.17 -15.64
CA PHE A 44 -8.83 4.34 -16.49
C PHE A 44 -8.73 3.99 -17.96
N ILE A 45 -9.51 4.70 -18.76
CA ILE A 45 -9.47 4.64 -20.21
C ILE A 45 -8.54 5.74 -20.70
N ARG A 46 -7.57 5.39 -21.56
CA ARG A 46 -6.75 6.36 -22.29
C ARG A 46 -7.43 6.68 -23.61
N LEU A 47 -7.66 7.97 -23.87
CA LEU A 47 -8.15 8.42 -25.16
C LEU A 47 -6.97 8.88 -26.03
N GLY A 48 -6.61 8.06 -27.02
CA GLY A 48 -5.58 8.37 -28.01
C GLY A 48 -4.21 7.75 -27.75
N LEU A 49 -3.29 7.97 -28.70
CA LEU A 49 -1.94 7.45 -28.69
C LEU A 49 -0.98 8.58 -28.29
N GLY A 50 -0.44 8.53 -27.07
CA GLY A 50 0.51 9.54 -26.61
C GLY A 50 0.76 9.49 -25.10
N VAL A 51 1.90 10.03 -24.68
CA VAL A 51 2.30 10.10 -23.26
C VAL A 51 1.37 11.03 -22.46
N SER A 52 0.81 12.05 -23.12
CA SER A 52 -0.13 13.02 -22.54
C SER A 52 -1.59 12.75 -22.93
N ALA A 53 -1.94 11.51 -23.29
CA ALA A 53 -3.31 11.15 -23.62
C ALA A 53 -4.24 11.41 -22.42
N PRO A 54 -5.39 12.08 -22.61
CA PRO A 54 -6.33 12.33 -21.53
C PRO A 54 -6.88 11.02 -20.98
N ARG A 55 -7.04 11.00 -19.65
CA ARG A 55 -7.55 9.84 -18.91
C ARG A 55 -9.02 10.05 -18.57
N ARG A 56 -9.80 9.00 -18.72
CA ARG A 56 -11.23 8.98 -18.42
C ARG A 56 -11.55 7.85 -17.46
N PHE A 57 -12.47 8.11 -16.54
CA PHE A 57 -12.89 7.16 -15.52
C PHE A 57 -14.35 6.78 -15.75
N THR A 58 -14.63 5.48 -15.65
CA THR A 58 -15.98 4.93 -15.70
C THR A 58 -16.55 4.87 -14.29
N LEU A 59 -17.89 4.83 -14.17
CA LEU A 59 -18.55 4.67 -12.88
C LEU A 59 -18.12 3.37 -12.19
N GLU A 60 -18.03 2.28 -12.94
CA GLU A 60 -17.63 0.96 -12.43
C GLU A 60 -16.24 0.99 -11.78
N ALA A 61 -15.25 1.56 -12.47
CA ALA A 61 -13.89 1.69 -11.95
C ALA A 61 -13.83 2.54 -10.68
N VAL A 62 -14.60 3.63 -10.63
CA VAL A 62 -14.66 4.52 -9.45
C VAL A 62 -15.33 3.82 -8.27
N MET A 63 -16.42 3.08 -8.51
CA MET A 63 -17.11 2.33 -7.47
C MET A 63 -16.24 1.20 -6.92
N ALA A 64 -15.56 0.44 -7.79
CA ALA A 64 -14.62 -0.61 -7.38
C ALA A 64 -13.50 -0.05 -6.50
N PHE A 65 -12.93 1.11 -6.86
CA PHE A 65 -11.94 1.80 -6.05
C PHE A 65 -12.48 2.17 -4.65
N LEU A 66 -13.70 2.69 -4.58
CA LEU A 66 -14.31 3.07 -3.29
C LEU A 66 -14.61 1.86 -2.40
N GLU A 67 -15.04 0.75 -3.00
CA GLU A 67 -15.26 -0.49 -2.27
C GLU A 67 -13.95 -1.06 -1.73
N GLU A 68 -12.90 -1.11 -2.55
CA GLU A 68 -11.59 -1.57 -2.10
C GLU A 68 -11.04 -0.70 -0.96
N ARG A 69 -11.21 0.63 -1.04
CA ARG A 69 -10.80 1.55 0.03
C ARG A 69 -11.62 1.32 1.29
N ARG A 70 -12.93 1.14 1.15
CA ARG A 70 -13.82 0.83 2.28
C ARG A 70 -13.42 -0.50 2.95
N GLU A 71 -13.06 -1.53 2.20
CA GLU A 71 -12.61 -2.81 2.76
C GLU A 71 -11.27 -2.69 3.49
N ARG A 72 -10.34 -1.88 2.96
CA ARG A 72 -9.03 -1.64 3.59
C ARG A 72 -9.12 -0.74 4.83
N GLU A 73 -10.03 0.24 4.83
CA GLU A 73 -10.19 1.23 5.91
C GLU A 73 -11.22 0.83 6.95
N ALA A 74 -12.12 -0.11 6.64
CA ALA A 74 -13.00 -0.69 7.64
C ALA A 74 -12.14 -1.26 8.76
N PRO A 75 -12.28 -0.79 10.01
CA PRO A 75 -11.69 -1.50 11.12
C PRO A 75 -12.24 -2.92 11.08
N ALA A 76 -11.39 -3.92 11.28
CA ALA A 76 -11.83 -5.30 11.44
C ALA A 76 -12.71 -5.41 12.71
N VAL A 77 -13.98 -5.00 12.61
CA VAL A 77 -14.98 -5.18 13.66
C VAL A 77 -15.45 -6.64 13.59
N GLY A 78 -14.53 -7.55 13.92
CA GLY A 78 -14.70 -8.98 13.68
C GLY A 78 -13.67 -9.90 14.34
N LEU A 79 -12.85 -9.42 15.28
CA LEU A 79 -12.01 -10.27 16.14
C LEU A 79 -12.38 -10.15 17.63
N LEU A 80 -13.69 -10.08 17.92
CA LEU A 80 -14.25 -10.56 19.19
C LEU A 80 -14.99 -11.87 18.95
N ARG A 81 -14.27 -12.87 18.44
CA ARG A 81 -14.69 -14.27 18.56
C ARG A 81 -13.46 -15.14 18.82
N GLU A 82 -13.33 -15.51 20.08
CA GLU A 82 -12.65 -16.70 20.60
C GLU A 82 -11.38 -17.16 19.89
N VAL A 83 -10.21 -16.67 20.33
CA VAL A 83 -9.16 -17.59 20.80
C VAL A 83 -8.42 -16.88 21.92
N ALA A 84 -8.73 -17.24 23.17
CA ALA A 84 -7.81 -17.06 24.28
C ALA A 84 -6.48 -17.70 23.86
N ARG A 85 -5.47 -16.89 23.56
CA ARG A 85 -4.12 -17.38 23.28
C ARG A 85 -3.57 -17.89 24.62
N PRO A 86 -3.36 -19.20 24.82
CA PRO A 86 -2.73 -19.65 26.06
C PRO A 86 -1.30 -19.11 26.07
N LEU A 87 -0.93 -18.43 27.16
CA LEU A 87 0.46 -18.21 27.53
C LEU A 87 1.13 -19.60 27.58
N ARG A 88 1.93 -19.93 26.55
CA ARG A 88 2.93 -20.99 26.68
C ARG A 88 4.18 -20.35 27.27
N THR A 89 4.20 -20.28 28.59
CA THR A 89 5.44 -20.45 29.36
C THR A 89 5.93 -21.86 29.12
N SER A 90 7.12 -22.02 28.51
CA SER A 90 7.85 -23.28 28.57
C SER A 90 9.17 -23.04 29.31
N PRO A 91 9.42 -23.75 30.43
CA PRO A 91 10.70 -23.74 31.12
C PRO A 91 11.74 -24.51 30.30
N GLY A 92 13.00 -24.15 30.47
CA GLY A 92 14.11 -24.68 29.69
C GLY A 92 14.45 -26.16 29.94
N ALA A 93 15.18 -26.74 28.98
CA ALA A 93 16.42 -27.49 29.16
C ALA A 93 16.66 -28.49 28.00
N ALA A 94 17.96 -28.64 27.67
CA ALA A 94 18.60 -29.70 26.87
C ALA A 94 18.36 -29.66 25.35
N SER A 95 19.29 -30.03 24.47
CA SER A 95 20.72 -30.34 24.50
C SER A 95 21.09 -30.70 23.05
N GLY A 96 22.18 -30.16 22.50
CA GLY A 96 22.78 -30.58 21.22
C GLY A 96 21.98 -30.18 19.96
N ALA A 97 22.56 -30.03 18.77
CA ALA A 97 23.92 -30.17 18.30
C ALA A 97 23.99 -29.52 16.89
N VAL A 98 25.11 -28.84 16.59
CA VAL A 98 25.76 -28.62 15.28
C VAL A 98 24.91 -28.56 13.99
N SER A 99 24.99 -27.41 13.28
CA SER A 99 25.58 -27.38 11.92
C SER A 99 25.79 -25.94 11.38
N GLY A 100 27.03 -25.64 10.95
CA GLY A 100 27.40 -24.76 9.82
C GLY A 100 27.19 -23.25 9.96
N ILE A 101 28.19 -22.46 10.41
CA ILE A 101 29.29 -21.91 9.59
C ILE A 101 28.80 -21.03 8.41
N LEU A 102 28.39 -19.78 8.67
CA LEU A 102 28.56 -18.65 7.73
C LEU A 102 28.42 -17.27 8.42
N GLY A 103 29.05 -17.09 9.57
CA GLY A 103 28.94 -15.86 10.39
C GLY A 103 30.26 -15.14 10.67
N SER A 104 31.30 -15.35 9.85
CA SER A 104 32.63 -14.82 10.15
C SER A 104 33.35 -14.36 8.89
N LEU A 105 33.02 -13.17 8.34
CA LEU A 105 33.99 -12.42 7.52
C LEU A 105 33.59 -10.96 7.21
N LEU A 106 33.19 -10.14 8.20
CA LEU A 106 33.15 -8.68 7.96
C LEU A 106 33.38 -7.83 9.20
N GLU A 107 34.40 -8.14 10.01
CA GLU A 107 34.84 -7.24 11.08
C GLU A 107 36.37 -7.13 11.15
N LYS A 108 37.00 -6.90 9.99
CA LYS A 108 38.40 -6.47 9.92
C LYS A 108 38.59 -5.50 8.76
N ARG A 109 38.45 -4.20 9.06
CA ARG A 109 39.21 -3.09 8.47
C ARG A 109 38.60 -1.76 8.93
N SER A 110 39.06 -1.24 10.07
CA SER A 110 39.41 0.18 10.24
C SER A 110 39.86 0.47 11.67
N ALA A 111 40.95 1.25 11.76
CA ALA A 111 41.59 1.82 12.97
C ALA A 111 42.37 0.83 13.86
N ALA A 112 43.65 1.01 14.20
CA ALA A 112 44.50 2.19 14.11
C ALA A 112 45.98 1.78 13.89
N THR A 113 46.60 2.46 12.95
CA THR A 113 48.02 2.49 12.70
C THR A 113 48.72 3.45 13.67
N LYS A 114 49.99 3.13 13.96
CA LYS A 114 51.08 3.96 14.53
C LYS A 114 51.29 3.92 16.04
N ALA A 115 52.05 2.90 16.43
CA ALA A 115 53.11 3.02 17.43
C ALA A 115 54.25 3.91 16.88
N LYS A 116 54.66 4.93 17.66
CA LYS A 116 56.02 5.51 17.69
C LYS A 116 56.16 6.31 18.99
N VAL A 117 57.35 6.23 19.62
CA VAL A 117 57.78 6.76 20.95
C VAL A 117 57.74 5.66 22.02
N GLY A 118 58.82 5.27 22.69
CA GLY A 118 60.21 5.72 22.66
C GLY A 118 61.03 5.02 23.75
N ARG A 119 62.36 5.00 23.52
CA ARG A 119 63.49 4.64 24.40
C ARG A 119 63.60 3.22 24.93
#